data_AF-A0A7S1TFJ4-F1
#
_entry.id   AF-A0A7S1TFJ4-F1
#
_cell.length_a   1.000
_cell.length_b   1.000
_cell.length_c   1.000
_cell.angle_alpha   90.00
_cell.angle_beta   90.00
_cell.angle_gamma   90.00
#
_symmetry.space_group_name_H-M   'P 1'
#
loop_
_entity.id
_entity.type
_entity.pdbx_description
1 polymer ?
#
loop_
_entity_poly.entity_id
_entity_poly.type
_entity_poly.pdbx_seq_one_letter_code
_entity_poly.pdbx_strand_id
1 'polypeptide(L)'
;LEEADVEVRQILDLYKSVYEDLLAVPVIQGRKSDHEKFAGGLYTTTVEGYVPATGRAIQGATSHGLGQNFAKMFDILYEAEDGVKRHVWQNSWGMTTRTIGVMVMVHGDDAGLILPPRIAPVQIVVVPIVKKGNEKPIVEKAEDLAERLRCWSSSSFRVKVDSRMEKGPGWKFNYWEMRGVPMRLELGPKDLEQNQVTVALRFDGSKQALSLVDGWEARIQEILNDVQRRMLEQAREERDQNVSKCTSWSEFLRQLNAKKMVVTPWCNITPCEEAVKKRSAEEHGPTEGPDDTADGDPQALSGAAKTLCLPFEAELSRLGLPSVPEAGSYCFACSEPAKVYCLWGRSY
;
A
#
# COMPACT_ATOMS: atom_id res chain seq x y z
N LEU A 1 -2.40 -30.34 7.84
CA LEU A 1 -3.27 -29.16 7.62
C LEU A 1 -2.87 -28.05 8.56
N GLU A 2 -2.88 -28.28 9.89
CA GLU A 2 -2.60 -27.25 10.90
C GLU A 2 -1.29 -26.47 10.65
N GLU A 3 -0.16 -27.15 10.47
CA GLU A 3 1.13 -26.49 10.18
C GLU A 3 1.11 -25.65 8.89
N ALA A 4 0.51 -26.20 7.82
CA ALA A 4 0.40 -25.51 6.54
C ALA A 4 -0.49 -24.26 6.64
N ASP A 5 -1.59 -24.33 7.39
CA ASP A 5 -2.48 -23.17 7.61
C ASP A 5 -1.80 -22.06 8.42
N VAL A 6 -0.97 -22.42 9.41
CA VAL A 6 -0.16 -21.46 10.16
C VAL A 6 0.83 -20.72 9.25
N GLU A 7 1.55 -21.46 8.40
CA GLU A 7 2.52 -20.85 7.48
C GLU A 7 1.82 -19.91 6.47
N VAL A 8 0.65 -20.28 5.94
CA VAL A 8 -0.12 -19.40 5.04
C VAL A 8 -0.41 -18.04 5.69
N ARG A 9 -0.76 -18.04 6.99
CA ARG A 9 -1.00 -16.82 7.79
C ARG A 9 0.27 -16.04 8.04
N GLN A 10 1.35 -16.70 8.46
CA GLN A 10 2.64 -16.06 8.70
C GLN A 10 3.16 -15.33 7.46
N ILE A 11 3.09 -15.97 6.29
CA ILE A 11 3.47 -15.34 5.02
C ILE A 11 2.59 -14.15 4.69
N LEU A 12 1.28 -14.24 4.96
CA LEU A 12 0.37 -13.12 4.73
C LEU A 12 0.68 -11.92 5.63
N ASP A 13 1.07 -12.16 6.88
CA ASP A 13 1.52 -11.12 7.80
C ASP A 13 2.83 -10.49 7.34
N LEU A 14 3.78 -11.27 6.80
CA LEU A 14 4.98 -10.73 6.18
C LEU A 14 4.65 -9.83 4.98
N TYR A 15 3.67 -10.20 4.15
CA TYR A 15 3.21 -9.32 3.06
C TYR A 15 2.60 -8.03 3.58
N LYS A 16 1.78 -8.09 4.63
CA LYS A 16 1.27 -6.89 5.29
C LYS A 16 2.42 -6.01 5.80
N SER A 17 3.44 -6.58 6.44
CA SER A 17 4.63 -5.84 6.88
C SER A 17 5.40 -5.22 5.72
N VAL A 18 5.54 -5.88 4.57
CA VAL A 18 6.16 -5.25 3.40
C VAL A 18 5.37 -4.00 2.98
N TYR A 19 4.05 -4.09 2.87
CA TYR A 19 3.21 -2.95 2.50
C TYR A 19 3.21 -1.85 3.56
N GLU A 20 2.94 -2.18 4.82
CA GLU A 20 2.78 -1.19 5.89
C GLU A 20 4.13 -0.67 6.39
N ASP A 21 5.06 -1.56 6.74
CA ASP A 21 6.32 -1.19 7.36
C ASP A 21 7.31 -0.62 6.34
N LEU A 22 7.41 -1.15 5.12
CA LEU A 22 8.38 -0.64 4.13
C LEU A 22 7.75 0.43 3.22
N LEU A 23 6.58 0.15 2.67
CA LEU A 23 5.95 1.00 1.65
C LEU A 23 4.99 2.05 2.23
N ALA A 24 4.71 2.03 3.53
CA ALA A 24 3.73 2.90 4.16
C ALA A 24 2.33 2.83 3.50
N VAL A 25 1.97 1.67 2.95
CA VAL A 25 0.69 1.42 2.30
C VAL A 25 -0.17 0.51 3.19
N PRO A 26 -1.38 0.94 3.58
CA PRO A 26 -2.28 0.13 4.38
C PRO A 26 -2.96 -0.94 3.51
N VAL A 27 -3.11 -2.15 4.05
CA VAL A 27 -3.78 -3.26 3.35
C VAL A 27 -4.87 -3.90 4.20
N ILE A 28 -5.83 -4.57 3.56
CA ILE A 28 -6.87 -5.35 4.23
C ILE A 28 -6.58 -6.83 4.00
N GLN A 29 -6.37 -7.57 5.10
CA GLN A 29 -6.18 -9.02 5.03
C GLN A 29 -7.52 -9.75 4.93
N GLY A 30 -7.61 -10.71 4.03
CA GLY A 30 -8.80 -11.53 3.88
C GLY A 30 -8.59 -12.81 3.08
N ARG A 31 -9.66 -13.57 2.90
CA ARG A 31 -9.70 -14.79 2.08
C ARG A 31 -10.46 -14.51 0.78
N LYS A 32 -10.00 -15.02 -0.35
CA LYS A 32 -10.76 -14.94 -1.62
C LYS A 32 -12.04 -15.77 -1.52
N SER A 33 -13.06 -15.36 -2.28
CA SER A 33 -14.24 -16.20 -2.54
C SER A 33 -13.81 -17.51 -3.23
N ASP A 34 -14.70 -18.50 -3.27
CA ASP A 34 -14.42 -19.72 -4.02
C ASP A 34 -14.30 -19.48 -5.55
N HIS A 35 -14.88 -18.40 -6.07
CA HIS A 35 -14.73 -18.01 -7.48
C HIS A 35 -13.39 -17.31 -7.75
N GLU A 36 -12.91 -16.46 -6.84
CA GLU A 36 -11.67 -15.66 -7.00
C GLU A 36 -10.42 -16.34 -6.42
N LYS A 37 -10.54 -17.51 -5.77
CA LYS A 37 -9.37 -18.25 -5.27
C LYS A 37 -8.56 -18.86 -6.42
N PHE A 38 -7.31 -19.19 -6.15
CA PHE A 38 -6.52 -20.00 -7.07
C PHE A 38 -7.19 -21.37 -7.28
N ALA A 39 -7.52 -21.70 -8.53
CA ALA A 39 -8.30 -22.90 -8.88
C ALA A 39 -7.67 -24.22 -8.40
N GLY A 40 -6.33 -24.28 -8.32
CA GLY A 40 -5.62 -25.46 -7.81
C GLY A 40 -5.55 -25.53 -6.29
N GLY A 41 -5.94 -24.48 -5.56
CA GLY A 41 -5.82 -24.38 -4.12
C GLY A 41 -7.08 -24.77 -3.35
N LEU A 42 -6.91 -25.22 -2.11
CA LEU A 42 -8.02 -25.40 -1.16
C LEU A 42 -8.65 -24.04 -0.82
N TYR A 43 -7.82 -23.05 -0.51
CA TYR A 43 -8.20 -21.67 -0.30
C TYR A 43 -7.07 -20.69 -0.66
N THR A 44 -7.40 -19.40 -0.78
CA THR A 44 -6.43 -18.33 -1.05
C THR A 44 -6.65 -17.19 -0.08
N THR A 45 -5.57 -16.72 0.54
CA THR A 45 -5.55 -15.51 1.36
C THR A 45 -4.84 -14.39 0.61
N THR A 46 -5.18 -13.15 0.95
CA THR A 46 -4.72 -11.98 0.20
C THR A 46 -4.64 -10.73 1.05
N VAL A 47 -3.80 -9.79 0.62
CA VAL A 47 -3.76 -8.40 1.09
C VAL A 47 -4.31 -7.51 -0.01
N GLU A 48 -5.41 -6.81 0.26
CA GLU A 48 -6.07 -5.89 -0.67
C GLU A 48 -5.66 -4.44 -0.38
N GLY A 49 -5.18 -3.74 -1.41
CA GLY A 49 -4.89 -2.31 -1.37
C GLY A 49 -6.00 -1.48 -2.03
N TYR A 50 -5.98 -0.17 -1.81
CA TYR A 50 -6.92 0.79 -2.40
C TYR A 50 -6.15 1.93 -3.06
N VAL A 51 -6.57 2.32 -4.26
CA VAL A 51 -6.01 3.46 -5.00
C VAL A 51 -7.04 4.60 -5.00
N PRO A 52 -6.80 5.67 -4.23
CA PRO A 52 -7.78 6.75 -4.07
C PRO A 52 -8.14 7.49 -5.36
N ALA A 53 -7.14 7.78 -6.21
CA ALA A 53 -7.34 8.54 -7.44
C ALA A 53 -8.39 7.90 -8.38
N THR A 54 -8.35 6.58 -8.50
CA THR A 54 -9.26 5.81 -9.37
C THR A 54 -10.43 5.19 -8.62
N GLY A 55 -10.39 5.11 -7.29
CA GLY A 55 -11.41 4.44 -6.49
C GLY A 55 -11.39 2.92 -6.64
N ARG A 56 -10.26 2.35 -7.07
CA ARG A 56 -10.13 0.93 -7.41
C ARG A 56 -9.26 0.21 -6.39
N ALA A 57 -9.66 -1.01 -6.08
CA ALA A 57 -8.87 -1.93 -5.28
C ALA A 57 -7.82 -2.66 -6.13
N ILE A 58 -6.76 -3.10 -5.47
CA ILE A 58 -5.67 -3.82 -6.12
C ILE A 58 -5.17 -4.95 -5.22
N GLN A 59 -5.17 -6.16 -5.78
CA GLN A 59 -4.62 -7.32 -5.09
C GLN A 59 -3.11 -7.16 -4.95
N GLY A 60 -2.64 -7.05 -3.70
CA GLY A 60 -1.24 -6.76 -3.40
C GLY A 60 -0.33 -7.98 -3.39
N ALA A 61 -0.76 -9.08 -2.79
CA ALA A 61 -0.07 -10.36 -2.73
C ALA A 61 -1.05 -11.49 -2.35
N THR A 62 -0.65 -12.75 -2.57
CA THR A 62 -1.46 -13.93 -2.21
C THR A 62 -0.64 -15.02 -1.55
N SER A 63 -1.27 -15.69 -0.59
CA SER A 63 -0.75 -16.89 0.07
C SER A 63 -1.83 -17.97 0.04
N HIS A 64 -1.51 -19.10 -0.61
CA HIS A 64 -2.44 -20.15 -0.98
C HIS A 64 -2.22 -21.38 -0.11
N GLY A 65 -3.28 -21.85 0.55
CA GLY A 65 -3.34 -23.21 1.09
C GLY A 65 -3.70 -24.14 -0.06
N LEU A 66 -2.73 -24.92 -0.56
CA LEU A 66 -2.94 -25.80 -1.72
C LEU A 66 -3.62 -27.12 -1.33
N GLY A 67 -3.69 -27.41 -0.03
CA GLY A 67 -4.22 -28.67 0.47
C GLY A 67 -3.32 -29.82 0.02
N GLN A 68 -3.96 -30.90 -0.44
CA GLN A 68 -3.28 -32.06 -1.02
C GLN A 68 -3.50 -32.17 -2.54
N ASN A 69 -4.03 -31.13 -3.19
CA ASN A 69 -4.43 -31.19 -4.59
C ASN A 69 -3.24 -31.54 -5.50
N PHE A 70 -2.16 -30.78 -5.38
CA PHE A 70 -0.92 -31.01 -6.14
C PHE A 70 -0.17 -32.26 -5.68
N ALA A 71 -0.16 -32.56 -4.38
CA ALA A 71 0.45 -33.76 -3.86
C ALA A 71 -0.18 -35.02 -4.49
N LYS A 72 -1.50 -35.06 -4.64
CA LYS A 72 -2.21 -36.15 -5.33
C LYS A 72 -1.92 -36.20 -6.82
N MET A 73 -1.86 -35.03 -7.48
CA MET A 73 -1.56 -34.95 -8.92
C MET A 73 -0.15 -35.42 -9.27
N PHE A 74 0.82 -35.19 -8.38
CA PHE A 74 2.24 -35.50 -8.59
C PHE A 74 2.77 -36.67 -7.74
N ASP A 75 1.87 -37.43 -7.09
CA ASP A 75 2.21 -38.56 -6.22
C ASP A 75 3.29 -38.24 -5.15
N ILE A 76 3.14 -37.08 -4.50
CA ILE A 76 4.07 -36.61 -3.47
C ILE A 76 3.65 -37.16 -2.10
N LEU A 77 4.32 -38.24 -1.71
CA LEU A 77 4.03 -39.01 -0.50
C LEU A 77 5.19 -38.93 0.50
N TYR A 78 4.86 -39.07 1.78
CA TYR A 78 5.82 -39.34 2.85
C TYR A 78 5.31 -40.51 3.71
N GLU A 79 6.23 -41.21 4.37
CA GLU A 79 5.89 -42.22 5.38
C GLU A 79 5.71 -41.52 6.73
N ALA A 80 4.52 -41.61 7.32
CA ALA A 80 4.25 -41.05 8.64
C ALA A 80 4.80 -41.97 9.74
N GLU A 81 4.80 -41.49 10.99
CA GLU A 81 5.34 -42.25 12.15
C GLU A 81 4.66 -43.61 12.37
N ASP A 82 3.42 -43.77 11.89
CA ASP A 82 2.68 -45.03 11.93
C ASP A 82 3.01 -45.99 10.76
N GLY A 83 3.99 -45.63 9.92
CA GLY A 83 4.38 -46.39 8.73
C GLY A 83 3.43 -46.24 7.54
N VAL A 84 2.38 -45.42 7.66
CA VAL A 84 1.38 -45.23 6.60
C VAL A 84 1.83 -44.11 5.65
N LYS A 85 1.82 -44.40 4.35
CA LYS A 85 2.09 -43.38 3.32
C LYS A 85 0.95 -42.37 3.25
N ARG A 86 1.28 -41.09 3.35
CA ARG A 86 0.32 -39.97 3.31
C ARG A 86 0.78 -38.90 2.32
N HIS A 87 -0.18 -38.16 1.75
CA HIS A 87 0.11 -37.02 0.89
C HIS A 87 0.51 -35.80 1.73
N VAL A 88 1.53 -35.07 1.28
CA VAL A 88 1.96 -33.82 1.93
C VAL A 88 0.90 -32.73 1.81
N TRP A 89 0.84 -31.85 2.81
CA TRP A 89 0.07 -30.61 2.74
C TRP A 89 0.97 -29.51 2.17
N GLN A 90 0.50 -28.80 1.14
CA GLN A 90 1.33 -27.85 0.41
C GLN A 90 0.75 -26.44 0.47
N ASN A 91 1.65 -25.47 0.33
CA ASN A 91 1.37 -24.06 0.23
C ASN A 91 2.11 -23.47 -0.99
N SER A 92 1.68 -22.31 -1.45
CA SER A 92 2.47 -21.46 -2.34
C SER A 92 2.09 -20.01 -2.10
N TRP A 93 2.99 -19.07 -2.38
CA TRP A 93 2.75 -17.66 -2.15
C TRP A 93 3.59 -16.81 -3.09
N GLY A 94 3.08 -15.63 -3.42
CA GLY A 94 3.71 -14.74 -4.38
C GLY A 94 3.47 -13.27 -4.08
N MET A 95 4.53 -12.49 -4.27
CA MET A 95 4.52 -11.02 -4.29
C MET A 95 5.36 -10.57 -5.49
N THR A 96 4.93 -9.50 -6.16
CA THR A 96 5.56 -9.04 -7.40
C THR A 96 5.92 -7.56 -7.31
N THR A 97 6.55 -7.03 -8.36
CA THR A 97 6.84 -5.60 -8.52
C THR A 97 5.60 -4.72 -8.61
N ARG A 98 4.40 -5.30 -8.69
CA ARG A 98 3.12 -4.58 -8.51
C ARG A 98 3.13 -3.70 -7.25
N THR A 99 3.78 -4.16 -6.18
CA THR A 99 3.97 -3.41 -4.93
C THR A 99 4.51 -2.01 -5.15
N ILE A 100 5.46 -1.84 -6.09
CA ILE A 100 6.06 -0.55 -6.44
C ILE A 100 4.99 0.35 -7.07
N GLY A 101 4.22 -0.17 -8.02
CA GLY A 101 3.12 0.57 -8.65
C GLY A 101 2.05 1.00 -7.65
N VAL A 102 1.67 0.12 -6.72
CA VAL A 102 0.72 0.45 -5.64
C VAL A 102 1.26 1.60 -4.78
N MET A 103 2.52 1.53 -4.34
CA MET A 103 3.13 2.60 -3.55
C MET A 103 3.13 3.95 -4.30
N VAL A 104 3.45 3.94 -5.61
CA VAL A 104 3.40 5.16 -6.43
C VAL A 104 1.98 5.72 -6.52
N MET A 105 0.98 4.87 -6.75
CA MET A 105 -0.42 5.30 -6.89
C MET A 105 -1.04 5.77 -5.58
N VAL A 106 -0.56 5.29 -4.43
CA VAL A 106 -1.06 5.68 -3.10
C VAL A 106 -0.44 6.99 -2.62
N HIS A 107 0.87 7.18 -2.82
CA HIS A 107 1.58 8.33 -2.25
C HIS A 107 1.88 9.46 -3.23
N GLY A 108 1.87 9.21 -4.54
CA GLY A 108 2.21 10.22 -5.54
C GLY A 108 1.25 11.42 -5.54
N ASP A 109 1.75 12.58 -5.92
CA ASP A 109 0.97 13.81 -6.07
C ASP A 109 1.30 14.53 -7.40
N ASP A 110 0.70 15.70 -7.60
CA ASP A 110 0.90 16.51 -8.82
C ASP A 110 2.34 17.00 -9.02
N ALA A 111 3.15 17.04 -7.95
CA ALA A 111 4.57 17.41 -8.01
C ALA A 111 5.48 16.21 -8.34
N GLY A 112 4.97 14.98 -8.26
CA GLY A 112 5.65 13.76 -8.68
C GLY A 112 5.67 12.68 -7.60
N LEU A 113 6.76 11.93 -7.52
CA LEU A 113 6.89 10.83 -6.55
C LEU A 113 6.93 11.36 -5.11
N ILE A 114 6.37 10.59 -4.17
CA ILE A 114 6.62 10.70 -2.73
C ILE A 114 7.07 9.31 -2.28
N LEU A 115 8.35 9.16 -1.94
CA LEU A 115 8.89 7.85 -1.54
C LEU A 115 8.90 7.71 -0.01
N PRO A 116 8.43 6.58 0.54
CA PRO A 116 8.66 6.23 1.94
C PRO A 116 10.15 6.21 2.28
N PRO A 117 10.58 6.82 3.39
CA PRO A 117 11.99 6.89 3.79
C PRO A 117 12.73 5.56 3.82
N ARG A 118 12.06 4.46 4.16
CA ARG A 118 12.70 3.14 4.26
C ARG A 118 13.17 2.60 2.91
N ILE A 119 12.45 2.90 1.82
CA ILE A 119 12.76 2.40 0.47
C ILE A 119 13.37 3.44 -0.46
N ALA A 120 13.36 4.72 -0.09
CA ALA A 120 13.85 5.81 -0.95
C ALA A 120 15.34 5.64 -1.30
N PRO A 121 15.76 5.54 -2.59
CA PRO A 121 17.17 5.36 -2.95
C PRO A 121 18.08 6.47 -2.44
N VAL A 122 17.56 7.70 -2.40
CA VAL A 122 18.14 8.84 -1.70
C VAL A 122 17.11 9.28 -0.67
N GLN A 123 17.47 9.23 0.60
CA GLN A 123 16.61 9.66 1.71
C GLN A 123 16.72 11.16 1.94
N ILE A 124 17.95 11.67 1.83
CA ILE A 124 18.29 13.04 2.17
C ILE A 124 19.09 13.64 1.01
N VAL A 125 18.68 14.81 0.53
CA VAL A 125 19.48 15.62 -0.38
C VAL A 125 19.90 16.92 0.29
N VAL A 126 21.21 17.19 0.31
CA VAL A 126 21.77 18.46 0.78
C VAL A 126 21.93 19.40 -0.40
N VAL A 127 21.28 20.56 -0.34
CA VAL A 127 21.31 21.58 -1.40
C VAL A 127 21.96 22.86 -0.86
N PRO A 128 23.24 23.12 -1.21
CA PRO A 128 23.88 24.37 -0.89
C PRO A 128 23.25 25.53 -1.68
N ILE A 129 22.82 26.57 -0.98
CA ILE A 129 22.25 27.81 -1.54
C ILE A 129 23.35 28.86 -1.56
N VAL A 130 24.08 28.89 -2.67
CA VAL A 130 25.22 29.77 -2.86
C VAL A 130 24.81 31.15 -3.40
N LYS A 131 25.55 32.18 -2.97
CA LYS A 131 25.58 33.51 -3.58
C LYS A 131 27.00 33.79 -4.05
N LYS A 132 27.17 34.78 -4.92
CA LYS A 132 28.50 35.15 -5.42
C LYS A 132 29.44 35.49 -4.25
N GLY A 133 30.54 34.76 -4.11
CA GLY A 133 31.59 34.99 -3.10
C GLY A 133 31.52 34.15 -1.82
N ASN A 134 30.55 33.24 -1.67
CA ASN A 134 30.45 32.33 -0.52
C ASN A 134 30.32 30.85 -0.92
N GLU A 135 30.66 30.53 -2.16
CA GLU A 135 30.42 29.22 -2.76
C GLU A 135 31.18 28.11 -2.03
N LYS A 136 32.49 28.28 -1.84
CA LYS A 136 33.38 27.28 -1.22
C LYS A 136 32.94 26.88 0.20
N PRO A 137 32.81 27.81 1.17
CA PRO A 137 32.51 27.42 2.55
C PRO A 137 31.15 26.72 2.70
N ILE A 138 30.15 27.10 1.90
CA ILE A 138 28.82 26.48 1.95
C ILE A 138 28.85 25.06 1.35
N VAL A 139 29.55 24.87 0.23
CA VAL A 139 29.68 23.54 -0.40
C VAL A 139 30.48 22.60 0.48
N GLU A 140 31.60 23.06 1.04
CA GLU A 140 32.41 22.28 1.98
C GLU A 140 31.59 21.86 3.21
N LYS A 141 30.80 22.78 3.77
CA LYS A 141 29.92 22.45 4.90
C LYS A 141 28.80 21.47 4.50
N ALA A 142 28.24 21.60 3.29
CA ALA A 142 27.24 20.66 2.79
C ALA A 142 27.80 19.23 2.63
N GLU A 143 29.03 19.10 2.14
CA GLU A 143 29.72 17.80 2.05
C GLU A 143 30.05 17.24 3.44
N ASP A 144 30.51 18.07 4.39
CA ASP A 144 30.72 17.68 5.79
C ASP A 144 29.45 17.13 6.44
N LEU A 145 28.31 17.83 6.27
CA LEU A 145 27.00 17.36 6.75
C LEU A 145 26.60 16.03 6.13
N ALA A 146 26.78 15.88 4.82
CA ALA A 146 26.44 14.65 4.13
C ALA A 146 27.31 13.47 4.59
N GLU A 147 28.61 13.69 4.76
CA GLU A 147 29.54 12.67 5.21
C GLU A 147 29.26 12.24 6.66
N ARG A 148 28.99 13.21 7.54
CA ARG A 148 28.58 12.97 8.91
C ARG A 148 27.32 12.11 8.99
N LEU A 149 26.31 12.37 8.15
CA LEU A 149 25.10 11.55 8.06
C LEU A 149 25.35 10.15 7.48
N ARG A 150 26.22 10.01 6.47
CA ARG A 150 26.56 8.69 5.91
C ARG A 150 27.30 7.80 6.90
N CYS A 151 28.20 8.40 7.68
CA CYS A 151 29.08 7.73 8.65
C CYS A 151 28.50 7.65 10.07
N TRP A 152 27.25 8.07 10.29
CA TRP A 152 26.65 8.03 11.63
C TRP A 152 26.48 6.59 12.12
N SER A 153 27.01 6.28 13.30
CA SER A 153 27.15 4.90 13.78
C SER A 153 25.81 4.19 14.06
N SER A 154 24.76 4.96 14.35
CA SER A 154 23.42 4.43 14.65
C SER A 154 22.57 4.19 13.39
N SER A 155 22.93 4.77 12.24
CA SER A 155 22.25 4.55 10.96
C SER A 155 23.08 5.07 9.79
N SER A 156 23.16 4.32 8.69
CA SER A 156 23.76 4.81 7.46
C SER A 156 22.68 5.43 6.57
N PHE A 157 22.58 6.76 6.60
CA PHE A 157 21.63 7.49 5.75
C PHE A 157 22.08 7.50 4.29
N ARG A 158 21.12 7.35 3.37
CA ARG A 158 21.37 7.49 1.92
C ARG A 158 21.32 8.96 1.53
N VAL A 159 22.47 9.63 1.63
CA VAL A 159 22.58 11.09 1.45
C VAL A 159 23.32 11.48 0.17
N LYS A 160 22.78 12.46 -0.55
CA LYS A 160 23.43 13.07 -1.74
C LYS A 160 23.56 14.57 -1.58
N VAL A 161 24.65 15.14 -2.08
CA VAL A 161 24.82 16.59 -2.20
C VAL A 161 24.56 17.02 -3.64
N ASP A 162 23.80 18.09 -3.84
CA ASP A 162 23.57 18.69 -5.15
C ASP A 162 24.29 20.03 -5.28
N SER A 163 25.59 19.95 -5.54
CA SER A 163 26.51 21.08 -5.70
C SER A 163 26.60 21.62 -7.13
N ARG A 164 25.71 21.20 -8.05
CA ARG A 164 25.67 21.70 -9.44
C ARG A 164 25.54 23.23 -9.50
N MET A 165 26.56 23.94 -9.94
CA MET A 165 26.61 25.41 -9.89
C MET A 165 25.86 26.07 -11.04
N GLU A 166 25.66 25.35 -12.14
CA GLU A 166 24.93 25.79 -13.33
C GLU A 166 23.40 25.79 -13.14
N LYS A 167 22.91 25.26 -12.01
CA LYS A 167 21.48 25.16 -11.69
C LYS A 167 21.13 26.00 -10.47
N GLY A 168 20.10 26.83 -10.61
CA GLY A 168 19.55 27.59 -9.49
C GLY A 168 18.89 26.69 -8.43
N PRO A 169 18.78 27.14 -7.16
CA PRO A 169 18.18 26.36 -6.07
C PRO A 169 16.77 25.85 -6.39
N GLY A 170 15.89 26.70 -6.95
CA GLY A 170 14.52 26.31 -7.29
C GLY A 170 14.45 25.16 -8.31
N TRP A 171 15.37 25.12 -9.28
CA TRP A 171 15.46 24.00 -10.22
C TRP A 171 15.86 22.71 -9.51
N LYS A 172 16.84 22.78 -8.59
CA LYS A 172 17.28 21.63 -7.79
C LYS A 172 16.15 21.10 -6.91
N PHE A 173 15.39 22.01 -6.28
CA PHE A 173 14.27 21.63 -5.42
C PHE A 173 13.25 20.81 -6.20
N ASN A 174 12.78 21.32 -7.33
CA ASN A 174 11.83 20.62 -8.21
C ASN A 174 12.42 19.28 -8.70
N TYR A 175 13.70 19.26 -9.11
CA TYR A 175 14.36 18.04 -9.60
C TYR A 175 14.31 16.88 -8.59
N TRP A 176 14.48 17.17 -7.29
CA TRP A 176 14.45 16.18 -6.22
C TRP A 176 13.06 15.92 -5.67
N GLU A 177 12.18 16.92 -5.68
CA GLU A 177 10.76 16.77 -5.32
C GLU A 177 10.05 15.83 -6.29
N MET A 178 10.26 16.00 -7.60
CA MET A 178 9.73 15.12 -8.65
C MET A 178 10.17 13.65 -8.46
N ARG A 179 11.38 13.44 -7.93
CA ARG A 179 11.96 12.11 -7.66
C ARG A 179 11.59 11.53 -6.30
N GLY A 180 10.86 12.29 -5.49
CA GLY A 180 10.34 11.86 -4.21
C GLY A 180 11.38 11.66 -3.11
N VAL A 181 12.48 12.43 -3.14
CA VAL A 181 13.44 12.41 -2.02
C VAL A 181 12.73 12.87 -0.75
N PRO A 182 12.64 12.04 0.32
CA PRO A 182 11.84 12.34 1.50
C PRO A 182 12.21 13.65 2.20
N MET A 183 13.51 13.95 2.28
CA MET A 183 14.04 15.09 3.03
C MET A 183 15.05 15.88 2.19
N ARG A 184 14.87 17.20 2.15
CA ARG A 184 15.86 18.12 1.61
C ARG A 184 16.42 18.98 2.73
N LEU A 185 17.74 19.07 2.79
CA LEU A 185 18.48 19.96 3.68
C LEU A 185 18.96 21.17 2.87
N GLU A 186 18.39 22.33 3.14
CA GLU A 186 18.71 23.61 2.52
C GLU A 186 19.75 24.33 3.38
N LEU A 187 20.95 24.56 2.83
CA LEU A 187 22.05 25.22 3.54
C LEU A 187 22.43 26.53 2.84
N GLY A 188 21.99 27.65 3.40
CA GLY A 188 22.36 28.99 2.94
C GLY A 188 23.38 29.69 3.84
N PRO A 189 23.75 30.94 3.51
CA PRO A 189 24.71 31.72 4.28
C PRO A 189 24.21 32.05 5.69
N LYS A 190 22.90 32.35 5.80
CA LYS A 190 22.24 32.63 7.10
C LYS A 190 22.20 31.39 7.99
N ASP A 191 21.96 30.22 7.40
CA ASP A 191 21.95 28.95 8.13
C ASP A 191 23.35 28.60 8.64
N LEU A 192 24.38 28.88 7.85
CA LEU A 192 25.78 28.72 8.24
C LEU A 192 26.15 29.65 9.41
N GLU A 193 25.77 30.92 9.37
CA GLU A 193 25.97 31.89 10.45
C GLU A 193 25.27 31.46 11.76
N GLN A 194 24.11 30.80 11.65
CA GLN A 194 23.30 30.35 12.79
C GLN A 194 23.60 28.90 13.21
N ASN A 195 24.57 28.24 12.58
CA ASN A 195 24.88 26.82 12.78
C ASN A 195 23.63 25.92 12.74
N GLN A 196 22.82 26.07 11.70
CA GLN A 196 21.60 25.30 11.49
C GLN A 196 21.46 24.88 10.02
N VAL A 197 20.42 24.12 9.73
CA VAL A 197 20.00 23.80 8.36
C VAL A 197 18.48 23.85 8.26
N THR A 198 17.95 24.27 7.11
CA THR A 198 16.50 24.21 6.89
C THR A 198 16.12 22.82 6.36
N VAL A 199 15.31 22.09 7.10
CA VAL A 199 14.77 20.78 6.73
C VAL A 199 13.44 20.99 6.03
N ALA A 200 13.35 20.57 4.76
CA ALA A 200 12.12 20.54 3.98
C ALA A 200 11.68 19.09 3.73
N LEU A 201 10.44 18.75 4.08
CA LEU A 201 9.88 17.42 3.92
C LEU A 201 9.05 17.31 2.64
N ARG A 202 9.26 16.22 1.89
CA ARG A 202 8.55 16.00 0.62
C ARG A 202 7.08 15.61 0.80
N PHE A 203 6.78 14.90 1.89
CA PHE A 203 5.45 14.35 2.17
C PHE A 203 4.38 15.42 2.36
N ASP A 204 4.66 16.47 3.15
CA ASP A 204 3.69 17.53 3.49
C ASP A 204 4.15 18.95 3.10
N GLY A 205 5.34 19.08 2.51
CA GLY A 205 5.92 20.38 2.15
C GLY A 205 6.39 21.22 3.34
N SER A 206 6.34 20.70 4.56
CA SER A 206 6.70 21.44 5.76
C SER A 206 8.18 21.80 5.78
N LYS A 207 8.48 22.95 6.37
CA LYS A 207 9.86 23.44 6.56
C LYS A 207 10.10 23.78 8.02
N GLN A 208 11.24 23.35 8.55
CA GLN A 208 11.67 23.69 9.91
C GLN A 208 13.19 23.90 9.94
N ALA A 209 13.65 24.82 10.79
CA ALA A 209 15.07 24.97 11.07
C ALA A 209 15.52 23.87 12.06
N LEU A 210 16.66 23.25 11.79
CA LEU A 210 17.31 22.28 12.66
C LEU A 210 18.69 22.79 13.05
N SER A 211 18.89 23.09 14.34
CA SER A 211 20.20 23.47 14.88
C SER A 211 21.16 22.29 14.85
N LEU A 212 22.39 22.54 14.38
CA LEU A 212 23.46 21.54 14.26
C LEU A 212 24.27 21.43 15.57
N VAL A 213 23.57 21.18 16.67
CA VAL A 213 24.15 20.87 17.98
C VAL A 213 24.55 19.41 18.06
N ASP A 214 25.40 19.01 19.01
CA ASP A 214 25.82 17.63 19.13
C ASP A 214 24.64 16.65 19.24
N GLY A 215 24.63 15.62 18.38
CA GLY A 215 23.56 14.62 18.31
C GLY A 215 22.39 14.97 17.39
N TRP A 216 22.46 16.04 16.60
CA TRP A 216 21.40 16.43 15.64
C TRP A 216 21.04 15.33 14.62
N GLU A 217 21.94 14.38 14.36
CA GLU A 217 21.70 13.23 13.46
C GLU A 217 20.58 12.32 13.96
N ALA A 218 20.45 12.16 15.30
CA ALA A 218 19.35 11.42 15.90
C ALA A 218 18.00 12.09 15.58
N ARG A 219 17.97 13.42 15.55
CA ARG A 219 16.78 14.17 15.19
C ARG A 219 16.39 13.95 13.73
N ILE A 220 17.34 13.80 12.82
CA ILE A 220 17.07 13.42 11.42
C ILE A 220 16.43 12.03 11.35
N GLN A 221 16.93 11.06 12.14
CA GLN A 221 16.34 9.72 12.20
C GLN A 221 14.90 9.77 12.71
N GLU A 222 14.64 10.51 13.78
CA GLU A 222 13.30 10.73 14.33
C GLU A 222 12.36 11.31 13.30
N ILE A 223 12.79 12.33 12.55
CA ILE A 223 11.97 12.96 11.51
C ILE A 223 11.65 11.98 10.39
N LEU A 224 12.62 11.20 9.90
CA LEU A 224 12.36 10.21 8.85
C LEU A 224 11.43 9.07 9.35
N ASN A 225 11.56 8.65 10.61
CA ASN A 225 10.65 7.68 11.20
C ASN A 225 9.24 8.25 11.37
N ASP A 226 9.10 9.51 11.77
CA ASP A 226 7.83 10.23 11.84
C ASP A 226 7.18 10.33 10.45
N VAL A 227 7.93 10.70 9.42
CA VAL A 227 7.44 10.75 8.03
C VAL A 227 6.90 9.37 7.60
N GLN A 228 7.65 8.28 7.82
CA GLN A 228 7.18 6.93 7.49
C GLN A 228 5.85 6.60 8.19
N ARG A 229 5.75 6.92 9.48
CA ARG A 229 4.53 6.68 10.27
C ARG A 229 3.35 7.50 9.75
N ARG A 230 3.53 8.82 9.59
CA ARG A 230 2.48 9.75 9.14
C ARG A 230 2.00 9.44 7.73
N MET A 231 2.89 9.00 6.84
CA MET A 231 2.51 8.50 5.51
C MET A 231 1.55 7.31 5.61
N LEU A 232 1.86 6.32 6.45
CA LEU A 232 1.00 5.16 6.65
C LEU A 232 -0.34 5.54 7.30
N GLU A 233 -0.32 6.40 8.31
CA GLU A 233 -1.52 6.89 9.01
C GLU A 233 -2.46 7.63 8.06
N GLN A 234 -1.94 8.58 7.27
CA GLN A 234 -2.71 9.33 6.29
C GLN A 234 -3.32 8.41 5.23
N ALA A 235 -2.53 7.51 4.65
CA ALA A 235 -3.03 6.56 3.65
C ALA A 235 -4.08 5.61 4.26
N ARG A 236 -3.92 5.22 5.53
CA ARG A 236 -4.89 4.36 6.25
C ARG A 236 -6.20 5.08 6.46
N GLU A 237 -6.15 6.33 6.90
CA GLU A 237 -7.34 7.17 7.07
C GLU A 237 -8.08 7.35 5.74
N GLU A 238 -7.37 7.67 4.66
CA GLU A 238 -7.96 7.85 3.33
C GLU A 238 -8.61 6.55 2.82
N ARG A 239 -7.93 5.40 2.95
CA ARG A 239 -8.52 4.09 2.63
C ARG A 239 -9.79 3.85 3.44
N ASP A 240 -9.75 4.12 4.74
CA ASP A 240 -10.85 3.82 5.66
C ASP A 240 -12.08 4.71 5.39
N GLN A 241 -11.89 5.98 5.05
CA GLN A 241 -12.95 6.88 4.59
C GLN A 241 -13.60 6.40 3.28
N ASN A 242 -12.85 5.63 2.48
CA ASN A 242 -13.27 5.02 1.23
C ASN A 242 -13.71 3.55 1.35
N VAL A 243 -13.88 3.05 2.58
CA VAL A 243 -14.59 1.79 2.85
C VAL A 243 -15.99 2.13 3.39
N SER A 244 -17.03 1.70 2.68
CA SER A 244 -18.42 1.86 3.12
C SER A 244 -19.07 0.53 3.44
N LYS A 245 -20.10 0.56 4.26
CA LYS A 245 -20.88 -0.61 4.66
C LYS A 245 -22.29 -0.44 4.13
N CYS A 246 -22.87 -1.47 3.53
CA CYS A 246 -24.27 -1.41 3.12
C CYS A 246 -24.93 -2.79 3.12
N THR A 247 -26.27 -2.79 3.18
CA THR A 247 -27.10 -4.00 3.22
C THR A 247 -28.07 -4.09 2.05
N SER A 248 -28.07 -3.11 1.13
CA SER A 248 -28.97 -3.07 -0.02
C SER A 248 -28.22 -2.79 -1.32
N TRP A 249 -28.78 -3.28 -2.42
CA TRP A 249 -28.22 -3.08 -3.75
C TRP A 249 -28.14 -1.61 -4.19
N SER A 250 -29.19 -0.83 -3.91
CA SER A 250 -29.23 0.59 -4.29
C SER A 250 -28.12 1.38 -3.61
N GLU A 251 -27.87 1.12 -2.33
CA GLU A 251 -26.76 1.72 -1.61
C GLU A 251 -25.40 1.22 -2.11
N PHE A 252 -25.28 -0.08 -2.41
CA PHE A 252 -24.07 -0.67 -2.96
C PHE A 252 -23.60 0.06 -4.23
N LEU A 253 -24.50 0.26 -5.20
CA LEU A 253 -24.17 0.99 -6.43
C LEU A 253 -23.84 2.46 -6.17
N ARG A 254 -24.56 3.12 -5.25
CA ARG A 254 -24.27 4.49 -4.87
C ARG A 254 -22.84 4.63 -4.33
N GLN A 255 -22.42 3.73 -3.45
CA GLN A 255 -21.08 3.75 -2.86
C GLN A 255 -20.00 3.38 -3.87
N LEU A 256 -20.25 2.40 -4.73
CA LEU A 256 -19.34 2.01 -5.81
C LEU A 256 -19.09 3.17 -6.80
N ASN A 257 -20.14 3.91 -7.16
CA ASN A 257 -20.05 5.10 -8.00
C ASN A 257 -19.35 6.27 -7.30
N ALA A 258 -19.42 6.34 -5.97
CA ALA A 258 -18.64 7.25 -5.15
C ALA A 258 -17.17 6.81 -4.96
N LYS A 259 -16.65 5.92 -5.82
CA LYS A 259 -15.25 5.45 -5.82
C LYS A 259 -14.83 4.70 -4.55
N LYS A 260 -15.78 4.04 -3.86
CA LYS A 260 -15.52 3.33 -2.60
C LYS A 260 -15.43 1.83 -2.76
N MET A 261 -14.67 1.19 -1.88
CA MET A 261 -14.84 -0.23 -1.58
C MET A 261 -16.03 -0.42 -0.63
N VAL A 262 -16.75 -1.52 -0.78
CA VAL A 262 -18.03 -1.71 -0.09
C VAL A 262 -18.04 -3.05 0.63
N VAL A 263 -18.28 -3.05 1.93
CA VAL A 263 -18.47 -4.25 2.75
C VAL A 263 -19.95 -4.55 2.87
N THR A 264 -20.35 -5.77 2.52
CA THR A 264 -21.76 -6.17 2.53
C THR A 264 -21.96 -7.56 3.16
N PRO A 265 -23.13 -7.83 3.75
CA PRO A 265 -23.53 -9.18 4.10
C PRO A 265 -23.83 -9.98 2.82
N TRP A 266 -23.18 -11.13 2.65
CA TRP A 266 -23.22 -11.93 1.44
C TRP A 266 -23.48 -13.42 1.72
N CYS A 267 -24.19 -14.09 0.81
CA CYS A 267 -24.57 -15.50 0.93
C CYS A 267 -23.41 -16.50 0.65
N ASN A 268 -22.28 -16.01 0.13
CA ASN A 268 -21.11 -16.81 -0.27
C ASN A 268 -21.45 -17.91 -1.29
N ILE A 269 -22.15 -17.53 -2.38
CA ILE A 269 -22.60 -18.44 -3.45
C ILE A 269 -22.16 -17.89 -4.81
N THR A 270 -21.47 -18.71 -5.62
CA THR A 270 -20.88 -18.29 -6.91
C THR A 270 -21.88 -17.65 -7.88
N PRO A 271 -23.07 -18.22 -8.16
CA PRO A 271 -24.10 -17.55 -8.95
C PRO A 271 -24.46 -16.12 -8.49
N CYS A 272 -24.42 -15.86 -7.17
CA CYS A 272 -24.69 -14.52 -6.64
C CYS A 272 -23.53 -13.56 -6.94
N GLU A 273 -22.29 -14.00 -6.78
CA GLU A 273 -21.10 -13.20 -7.14
C GLU A 273 -21.05 -12.85 -8.63
N GLU A 274 -21.37 -13.81 -9.50
CA GLU A 274 -21.48 -13.58 -10.94
C GLU A 274 -22.61 -12.60 -11.29
N ALA A 275 -23.75 -12.72 -10.61
CA ALA A 275 -24.86 -11.78 -10.77
C ALA A 275 -24.50 -10.36 -10.32
N VAL A 276 -23.79 -10.20 -9.20
CA VAL A 276 -23.30 -8.90 -8.73
C VAL A 276 -22.37 -8.27 -9.76
N LYS A 277 -21.42 -9.05 -10.31
CA LYS A 277 -20.49 -8.57 -11.33
C LYS A 277 -21.21 -8.11 -12.59
N LYS A 278 -22.14 -8.91 -13.10
CA LYS A 278 -22.93 -8.57 -14.28
C LYS A 278 -23.80 -7.33 -14.05
N ARG A 279 -24.59 -7.33 -12.98
CA ARG A 279 -25.55 -6.26 -12.67
C ARG A 279 -24.86 -4.93 -12.38
N SER A 280 -23.71 -4.96 -11.70
CA SER A 280 -22.92 -3.73 -11.45
C SER A 280 -22.24 -3.19 -12.70
N ALA A 281 -21.96 -4.02 -13.70
CA ALA A 281 -21.48 -3.57 -15.00
C ALA A 281 -22.59 -2.89 -15.82
N GLU A 282 -23.80 -3.45 -15.80
CA GLU A 282 -24.97 -2.96 -16.55
C GLU A 282 -25.58 -1.69 -15.94
N GLU A 283 -25.65 -1.61 -14.61
CA GLU A 283 -26.22 -0.48 -13.87
C GLU A 283 -25.17 0.60 -13.51
N HIS A 284 -23.96 0.51 -14.09
CA HIS A 284 -22.93 1.53 -13.92
C HIS A 284 -23.39 2.85 -14.54
N GLY A 285 -23.44 3.92 -13.74
CA GLY A 285 -23.76 5.25 -14.26
C GLY A 285 -22.62 5.76 -15.16
N PRO A 286 -22.85 6.79 -16.00
CA PRO A 286 -21.77 7.45 -16.73
C PRO A 286 -20.75 8.00 -15.71
N THR A 287 -19.56 7.42 -15.66
CA THR A 287 -18.47 7.95 -14.81
C THR A 287 -17.77 9.09 -15.53
N GLU A 288 -17.84 10.28 -14.94
CA GLU A 288 -17.01 11.41 -15.34
C GLU A 288 -15.56 11.13 -14.94
N GLY A 289 -14.76 10.65 -15.90
CA GLY A 289 -13.33 10.44 -15.73
C GLY A 289 -12.69 9.91 -17.03
N PRO A 290 -11.46 10.34 -17.36
CA PRO A 290 -10.78 9.95 -18.61
C PRO A 290 -10.45 8.44 -18.69
N ASP A 291 -10.52 7.70 -17.59
CA ASP A 291 -10.09 6.30 -17.50
C ASP A 291 -11.19 5.26 -17.79
N ASP A 292 -12.47 5.66 -17.89
CA ASP A 292 -13.60 4.71 -17.92
C ASP A 292 -14.48 4.84 -19.18
N THR A 293 -14.02 5.51 -20.25
CA THR A 293 -14.76 5.57 -21.54
C THR A 293 -13.88 5.36 -22.77
N ALA A 294 -13.90 4.13 -23.31
CA ALA A 294 -14.00 3.87 -24.74
C ALA A 294 -14.22 2.36 -24.95
N ASP A 295 -15.42 1.98 -25.39
CA ASP A 295 -15.63 0.68 -26.04
C ASP A 295 -14.58 0.54 -27.16
N GLY A 296 -13.58 -0.34 -26.95
CA GLY A 296 -12.51 -0.60 -27.91
C GLY A 296 -11.08 -0.31 -27.45
N ASP A 297 -10.84 0.24 -26.25
CA ASP A 297 -9.49 0.31 -25.68
C ASP A 297 -9.18 -0.97 -24.88
N PRO A 298 -8.19 -1.80 -25.27
CA PRO A 298 -7.76 -2.97 -24.50
C PRO A 298 -7.18 -2.65 -23.11
N GLN A 299 -6.95 -1.37 -22.78
CA GLN A 299 -6.53 -0.91 -21.45
C GLN A 299 -7.69 -0.39 -20.57
N ALA A 300 -8.92 -0.32 -21.08
CA ALA A 300 -10.07 0.15 -20.30
C ALA A 300 -10.38 -0.80 -19.13
N LEU A 301 -10.39 -0.27 -17.91
CA LEU A 301 -10.66 -1.05 -16.70
C LEU A 301 -12.16 -1.24 -16.52
N SER A 302 -12.60 -2.47 -16.24
CA SER A 302 -14.03 -2.76 -16.06
C SER A 302 -14.66 -1.95 -14.92
N GLY A 303 -15.84 -1.37 -15.16
CA GLY A 303 -16.66 -0.73 -14.11
C GLY A 303 -17.34 -1.71 -13.15
N ALA A 304 -17.28 -3.02 -13.45
CA ALA A 304 -17.91 -4.07 -12.67
C ALA A 304 -17.26 -4.22 -11.28
N ALA A 305 -18.08 -4.48 -10.27
CA ALA A 305 -17.59 -4.90 -8.97
C ALA A 305 -17.26 -6.39 -8.97
N LYS A 306 -16.20 -6.77 -8.25
CA LYS A 306 -15.89 -8.16 -7.92
C LYS A 306 -15.67 -8.31 -6.42
N THR A 307 -15.66 -9.55 -5.92
CA THR A 307 -15.21 -9.79 -4.56
C THR A 307 -13.71 -9.51 -4.48
N LEU A 308 -13.31 -8.71 -3.49
CA LEU A 308 -11.91 -8.43 -3.21
C LEU A 308 -11.42 -9.46 -2.23
N CYS A 309 -12.05 -9.52 -1.06
CA CYS A 309 -11.81 -10.57 -0.07
C CYS A 309 -12.99 -10.68 0.91
N LEU A 310 -12.97 -11.75 1.69
CA LEU A 310 -13.69 -11.93 2.94
C LEU A 310 -12.74 -11.46 4.05
N PRO A 311 -12.91 -10.25 4.60
CA PRO A 311 -11.97 -9.70 5.57
C PRO A 311 -11.90 -10.57 6.83
N PHE A 312 -10.71 -10.68 7.43
CA PHE A 312 -10.60 -11.39 8.72
C PHE A 312 -11.23 -10.60 9.86
N GLU A 313 -11.47 -11.29 10.97
CA GLU A 313 -12.13 -10.75 12.15
C GLU A 313 -11.50 -9.46 12.67
N ALA A 314 -10.17 -9.35 12.64
CA ALA A 314 -9.47 -8.12 13.02
C ALA A 314 -9.85 -6.93 12.12
N GLU A 315 -10.02 -7.15 10.82
CA GLU A 315 -10.43 -6.11 9.87
C GLU A 315 -11.91 -5.77 10.02
N LEU A 316 -12.79 -6.76 10.25
CA LEU A 316 -14.20 -6.52 10.52
C LEU A 316 -14.40 -5.73 11.82
N SER A 317 -13.66 -6.10 12.87
CA SER A 317 -13.69 -5.40 14.17
C SER A 317 -13.26 -3.94 14.03
N ARG A 318 -12.21 -3.68 13.24
CA ARG A 318 -11.74 -2.32 12.92
C ARG A 318 -12.80 -1.49 12.19
N LEU A 319 -13.67 -2.14 11.40
CA LEU A 319 -14.79 -1.50 10.70
C LEU A 319 -16.07 -1.42 11.56
N GLY A 320 -16.03 -1.88 12.81
CA GLY A 320 -17.19 -1.93 13.71
C GLY A 320 -18.24 -2.94 13.26
N LEU A 321 -17.83 -4.06 12.66
CA LEU A 321 -18.69 -5.17 12.26
C LEU A 321 -18.40 -6.42 13.09
N PRO A 322 -19.41 -7.25 13.39
CA PRO A 322 -19.19 -8.56 13.99
C PRO A 322 -18.47 -9.51 13.01
N SER A 323 -17.91 -10.60 13.55
CA SER A 323 -17.18 -11.60 12.75
C SER A 323 -18.06 -12.32 11.71
N VAL A 324 -19.37 -12.39 11.96
CA VAL A 324 -20.38 -12.93 11.05
C VAL A 324 -21.62 -12.04 11.02
N PRO A 325 -22.39 -12.02 9.91
CA PRO A 325 -23.67 -11.33 9.84
C PRO A 325 -24.65 -11.80 10.93
N GLU A 326 -25.51 -10.90 11.40
CA GLU A 326 -26.52 -11.22 12.42
C GLU A 326 -27.53 -12.27 11.91
N ALA A 327 -28.07 -13.07 12.83
CA ALA A 327 -29.09 -14.05 12.51
C ALA A 327 -30.32 -13.37 11.89
N GLY A 328 -30.80 -13.88 10.75
CA GLY A 328 -31.91 -13.28 9.99
C GLY A 328 -31.49 -12.17 9.01
N SER A 329 -30.19 -11.86 8.90
CA SER A 329 -29.70 -10.99 7.84
C SER A 329 -29.72 -11.68 6.47
N TYR A 330 -30.01 -10.91 5.43
CA TYR A 330 -30.08 -11.36 4.05
C TYR A 330 -28.90 -10.83 3.24
N CYS A 331 -28.58 -11.53 2.16
CA CYS A 331 -27.59 -11.08 1.19
C CYS A 331 -28.01 -9.73 0.59
N PHE A 332 -27.08 -8.79 0.47
CA PHE A 332 -27.36 -7.47 -0.11
C PHE A 332 -27.85 -7.52 -1.57
N ALA A 333 -27.59 -8.62 -2.27
CA ALA A 333 -27.81 -8.77 -3.71
C ALA A 333 -28.88 -9.83 -4.08
N CYS A 334 -29.30 -10.69 -3.16
CA CYS A 334 -30.32 -11.71 -3.40
C CYS A 334 -31.12 -12.03 -2.12
N SER A 335 -32.13 -12.89 -2.24
CA SER A 335 -33.00 -13.25 -1.10
C SER A 335 -32.45 -14.35 -0.19
N GLU A 336 -31.23 -14.82 -0.42
CA GLU A 336 -30.59 -15.85 0.40
C GLU A 336 -30.11 -15.28 1.76
N PRO A 337 -30.07 -16.10 2.82
CA PRO A 337 -29.46 -15.71 4.09
C PRO A 337 -27.98 -15.33 3.91
N ALA A 338 -27.56 -14.25 4.56
CA ALA A 338 -26.15 -13.87 4.57
C ALA A 338 -25.33 -14.80 5.48
N LYS A 339 -24.14 -15.19 5.01
CA LYS A 339 -23.23 -16.11 5.71
C LYS A 339 -21.94 -15.44 6.15
N VAL A 340 -21.48 -14.45 5.38
CA VAL A 340 -20.20 -13.78 5.59
C VAL A 340 -20.31 -12.29 5.27
N TYR A 341 -19.41 -11.48 5.81
CA TYR A 341 -19.13 -10.17 5.25
C TYR A 341 -18.11 -10.30 4.12
N CYS A 342 -18.38 -9.63 3.00
CA CYS A 342 -17.47 -9.57 1.87
C CYS A 342 -17.14 -8.12 1.52
N LEU A 343 -15.88 -7.85 1.24
CA LEU A 343 -15.40 -6.60 0.67
C LEU A 343 -15.45 -6.70 -0.85
N TRP A 344 -16.13 -5.74 -1.47
CA TRP A 344 -16.32 -5.61 -2.90
C TRP A 344 -15.73 -4.31 -3.41
N GLY A 345 -15.43 -4.27 -4.70
CA GLY A 345 -15.06 -3.02 -5.36
C GLY A 345 -14.74 -3.21 -6.83
N ARG A 346 -14.55 -2.08 -7.52
CA ARG A 346 -13.86 -2.06 -8.81
C ARG A 346 -12.40 -2.37 -8.56
N SER A 347 -11.75 -3.00 -9.52
CA SER A 347 -10.37 -3.44 -9.34
C SER A 347 -9.56 -3.29 -10.61
N TYR A 348 -8.23 -3.23 -10.42
CA TYR A 348 -7.23 -3.33 -11.48
C TYR A 348 -7.08 -4.75 -12.02
#